data_AF-A0A6N9L541-F1
#
_entry.id   AF-A0A6N9L541-F1
#
_cell.length_a   1.000
_cell.length_b   1.000
_cell.length_c   1.000
_cell.angle_alpha   90.00
_cell.angle_beta   90.00
_cell.angle_gamma   90.00
#
_symmetry.space_group_name_H-M   'P 1'
#
loop_
_entity.id
_entity.type
_entity.pdbx_description
1 polymer ?
#
loop_
_entity_poly.entity_id
_entity_poly.type
_entity_poly.pdbx_seq_one_letter_code
_entity_poly.pdbx_strand_id
1 'polypeptide(L)'
;MDVMKDISEIEGYEDVVTWCRDFFSATDSIHADIGVSPLLYRSERNLLMSLVSYLFDYLPSEDLTTDALLTLLSMAETKPDDYGWKSPLDLLFMELETGKRYAARPDREEPIGLSRNLLPADDSYLVQIPSPLKRRDGYKPSECEYFPSPDKDFTLRCWLPVKSLSRVDFALIVSDLTCRTLDFKYRDVSVAHPLITDEDKSIAKRHKPFGFRRDKRQKGQSL
;
A
#
# COMPACT_ATOMS: atom_id res chain seq x y z
N MET A 1 -22.43 -11.35 -14.18
CA MET A 1 -21.65 -10.71 -13.11
C MET A 1 -21.91 -9.24 -13.26
N ASP A 2 -22.44 -8.58 -12.22
CA ASP A 2 -22.56 -7.13 -12.24
C ASP A 2 -21.14 -6.56 -12.42
N VAL A 3 -20.96 -5.67 -13.39
CA VAL A 3 -19.67 -5.04 -13.66
C VAL A 3 -19.43 -4.09 -12.49
N MET A 4 -18.38 -4.35 -11.71
CA MET A 4 -17.98 -3.46 -10.61
C MET A 4 -17.76 -2.05 -11.17
N LYS A 5 -18.27 -1.04 -10.47
CA LYS A 5 -18.10 0.37 -10.85
C LYS A 5 -16.62 0.73 -10.96
N ASP A 6 -16.30 1.60 -11.91
CA ASP A 6 -14.98 2.21 -11.96
C ASP A 6 -14.75 3.08 -10.71
N ILE A 7 -13.50 3.16 -10.24
CA ILE A 7 -13.16 3.98 -9.05
C ILE A 7 -13.48 5.47 -9.28
N SER A 8 -13.43 5.92 -10.53
CA SER A 8 -13.77 7.29 -10.94
C SER A 8 -15.26 7.63 -10.77
N GLU A 9 -16.14 6.63 -10.60
CA GLU A 9 -17.58 6.80 -10.40
C GLU A 9 -17.98 6.99 -8.92
N ILE A 10 -17.00 7.11 -8.01
CA ILE A 10 -17.27 7.35 -6.60
C ILE A 10 -17.72 8.81 -6.40
N GLU A 11 -18.94 9.00 -5.89
CA GLU A 11 -19.50 10.32 -5.60
C GLU A 11 -19.60 10.61 -4.09
N GLY A 12 -19.44 9.59 -3.24
CA GLY A 12 -19.44 9.76 -1.78
C GLY A 12 -18.95 8.53 -1.01
N TYR A 13 -18.96 8.63 0.32
CA TYR A 13 -18.41 7.58 1.20
C TYR A 13 -19.17 6.24 1.14
N GLU A 14 -20.46 6.26 0.81
CA GLU A 14 -21.22 5.02 0.57
C GLU A 14 -20.70 4.28 -0.68
N ASP A 15 -20.33 5.02 -1.74
CA ASP A 15 -19.67 4.44 -2.90
C ASP A 15 -18.26 3.95 -2.56
N VAL A 16 -17.49 4.66 -1.72
CA VAL A 16 -16.18 4.18 -1.24
C VAL A 16 -16.32 2.82 -0.54
N VAL A 17 -17.26 2.68 0.38
CA VAL A 17 -17.50 1.43 1.12
C VAL A 17 -17.93 0.31 0.17
N THR A 18 -18.86 0.61 -0.75
CA THR A 18 -19.39 -0.33 -1.74
C THR A 18 -18.30 -0.79 -2.70
N TRP A 19 -17.53 0.16 -3.24
CA TRP A 19 -16.42 -0.10 -4.15
C TRP A 19 -15.35 -0.96 -3.49
N CYS A 20 -14.95 -0.66 -2.24
CA CYS A 20 -13.97 -1.48 -1.52
C CYS A 20 -14.47 -2.90 -1.31
N ARG A 21 -15.74 -3.09 -0.92
CA ARG A 21 -16.35 -4.43 -0.77
C ARG A 21 -16.31 -5.20 -2.08
N ASP A 22 -16.68 -4.55 -3.17
CA ASP A 22 -16.76 -5.18 -4.49
C ASP A 22 -15.36 -5.49 -5.04
N PHE A 23 -14.37 -4.64 -4.76
CA PHE A 23 -12.95 -4.88 -5.06
C PHE A 23 -12.44 -6.17 -4.41
N PHE A 24 -12.68 -6.34 -3.09
CA PHE A 24 -12.30 -7.58 -2.40
C PHE A 24 -13.04 -8.78 -3.00
N SER A 25 -14.36 -8.67 -3.20
CA SER A 25 -15.16 -9.75 -3.79
C SER A 25 -14.67 -10.15 -5.19
N ALA A 26 -14.22 -9.18 -6.00
CA ALA A 26 -13.68 -9.41 -7.34
C ALA A 26 -12.29 -10.08 -7.32
N THR A 27 -11.50 -9.86 -6.27
CA THR A 27 -10.10 -10.32 -6.17
C THR A 27 -9.92 -11.54 -5.27
N ASP A 28 -10.88 -11.87 -4.40
CA ASP A 28 -10.81 -13.01 -3.46
C ASP A 28 -10.63 -14.36 -4.15
N SER A 29 -11.22 -14.53 -5.33
CA SER A 29 -11.07 -15.76 -6.14
C SER A 29 -9.72 -15.86 -6.88
N ILE A 30 -9.00 -14.75 -7.00
CA ILE A 30 -7.70 -14.65 -7.68
C ILE A 30 -6.55 -14.83 -6.67
N HIS A 31 -6.73 -14.31 -5.45
CA HIS A 31 -5.70 -14.27 -4.39
C HIS A 31 -5.80 -15.36 -3.31
N ALA A 32 -6.43 -16.50 -3.62
CA ALA A 32 -6.73 -17.54 -2.63
C ALA A 32 -5.49 -18.10 -1.87
N ASP A 33 -4.28 -17.98 -2.45
CA ASP A 33 -3.05 -18.61 -1.94
C ASP A 33 -2.07 -17.65 -1.23
N ILE A 34 -2.30 -16.33 -1.28
CA ILE A 34 -1.45 -15.29 -0.63
C ILE A 34 -2.27 -14.53 0.44
N GLY A 35 -3.35 -15.13 0.94
CA GLY A 35 -4.27 -14.46 1.84
C GLY A 35 -3.59 -13.95 3.12
N VAL A 36 -3.73 -12.65 3.39
CA VAL A 36 -3.47 -12.10 4.71
C VAL A 36 -4.30 -12.87 5.74
N SER A 37 -3.72 -13.16 6.91
CA SER A 37 -4.43 -13.80 8.03
C SER A 37 -5.85 -13.22 8.21
N PRO A 38 -6.90 -14.03 8.44
CA PRO A 38 -8.26 -13.55 8.67
C PRO A 38 -8.38 -12.46 9.74
N LEU A 39 -7.42 -12.39 10.66
CA LEU A 39 -7.32 -11.37 11.70
C LEU A 39 -7.02 -9.95 11.16
N LEU A 40 -6.35 -9.87 10.01
CA LEU A 40 -5.92 -8.61 9.39
C LEU A 40 -6.86 -8.14 8.26
N TYR A 41 -7.79 -8.98 7.81
CA TYR A 41 -8.75 -8.64 6.74
C TYR A 41 -9.49 -7.32 7.00
N ARG A 42 -9.89 -7.07 8.26
CA ARG A 42 -10.54 -5.81 8.64
C ARG A 42 -9.60 -4.61 8.48
N SER A 43 -8.32 -4.77 8.81
CA SER A 43 -7.32 -3.72 8.72
C SER A 43 -6.91 -3.45 7.28
N GLU A 44 -6.81 -4.50 6.46
CA GLU A 44 -6.58 -4.37 5.03
C GLU A 44 -7.69 -3.58 4.34
N ARG A 45 -8.96 -3.92 4.63
CA ARG A 45 -10.11 -3.16 4.16
C ARG A 45 -10.08 -1.71 4.63
N ASN A 46 -9.70 -1.47 5.88
CA ASN A 46 -9.55 -0.13 6.42
C ASN A 46 -8.46 0.66 5.71
N LEU A 47 -7.33 0.03 5.37
CA LEU A 47 -6.28 0.66 4.58
C LEU A 47 -6.82 1.04 3.20
N LEU A 48 -7.44 0.11 2.47
CA LEU A 48 -8.02 0.41 1.16
C LEU A 48 -9.04 1.55 1.23
N MET A 49 -9.97 1.51 2.19
CA MET A 49 -10.95 2.58 2.38
C MET A 49 -10.28 3.94 2.67
N SER A 50 -9.22 3.97 3.50
CA SER A 50 -8.49 5.20 3.79
C SER A 50 -7.77 5.76 2.56
N LEU A 51 -7.21 4.91 1.71
CA LEU A 51 -6.54 5.34 0.49
C LEU A 51 -7.54 5.87 -0.55
N VAL A 52 -8.63 5.14 -0.79
CA VAL A 52 -9.65 5.54 -1.76
C VAL A 52 -10.36 6.82 -1.31
N SER A 53 -10.69 6.93 -0.02
CA SER A 53 -11.27 8.17 0.51
C SER A 53 -10.30 9.34 0.45
N TYR A 54 -9.00 9.13 0.69
CA TYR A 54 -7.98 10.17 0.48
C TYR A 54 -7.97 10.67 -0.97
N LEU A 55 -7.95 9.76 -1.96
CA LEU A 55 -8.01 10.12 -3.38
C LEU A 55 -9.27 10.94 -3.68
N PHE A 56 -10.42 10.50 -3.17
CA PHE A 56 -11.71 11.17 -3.38
C PHE A 56 -11.77 12.57 -2.75
N ASP A 57 -11.26 12.69 -1.52
CA ASP A 57 -11.38 13.89 -0.68
C ASP A 57 -10.37 14.97 -1.02
N TYR A 58 -9.11 14.60 -1.27
CA TYR A 58 -7.99 15.55 -1.30
C TYR A 58 -7.35 15.71 -2.68
N LEU A 59 -7.64 14.83 -3.63
CA LEU A 59 -7.13 14.95 -5.00
C LEU A 59 -8.22 15.43 -5.97
N PRO A 60 -7.84 16.03 -7.11
CA PRO A 60 -8.75 16.26 -8.22
C PRO A 60 -9.47 14.97 -8.65
N SER A 61 -10.72 15.07 -9.10
CA SER A 61 -11.48 13.89 -9.55
C SER A 61 -10.80 13.13 -10.70
N GLU A 62 -9.97 13.80 -11.50
CA GLU A 62 -9.17 13.18 -12.59
C GLU A 62 -8.11 12.21 -12.07
N ASP A 63 -7.64 12.43 -10.84
CA ASP A 63 -6.63 11.59 -10.17
C ASP A 63 -7.27 10.43 -9.38
N LEU A 64 -8.61 10.34 -9.35
CA LEU A 64 -9.32 9.22 -8.73
C LEU A 64 -9.26 8.00 -9.64
N THR A 65 -8.11 7.33 -9.60
CA THR A 65 -7.76 6.22 -10.50
C THR A 65 -7.07 5.10 -9.75
N THR A 66 -7.09 3.90 -10.34
CA THR A 66 -6.34 2.74 -9.84
C THR A 66 -4.82 2.99 -9.82
N ASP A 67 -4.31 3.88 -10.70
CA ASP A 67 -2.89 4.22 -10.77
C ASP A 67 -2.44 5.14 -9.64
N ALA A 68 -3.30 6.09 -9.26
CA ALA A 68 -3.09 6.88 -8.05
C ALA A 68 -3.15 6.00 -6.80
N LEU A 69 -4.05 5.00 -6.76
CA LEU A 69 -4.09 4.01 -5.67
C LEU A 69 -2.79 3.20 -5.57
N LEU A 70 -2.26 2.69 -6.68
CA LEU A 70 -0.96 2.02 -6.72
C LEU A 70 0.18 2.94 -6.27
N THR A 71 0.11 4.21 -6.63
CA THR A 71 1.08 5.22 -6.18
C THR A 71 1.06 5.37 -4.66
N LEU A 72 -0.12 5.48 -4.04
CA LEU A 72 -0.24 5.52 -2.58
C LEU A 72 0.25 4.24 -1.90
N LEU A 73 -0.02 3.07 -2.48
CA LEU A 73 0.50 1.80 -1.97
C LEU A 73 2.04 1.75 -2.04
N SER A 74 2.63 2.28 -3.11
CA SER A 74 4.11 2.37 -3.23
C SER A 74 4.75 3.29 -2.18
N MET A 75 4.00 4.28 -1.68
CA MET A 75 4.45 5.17 -0.60
C MET A 75 4.46 4.50 0.78
N ALA A 76 3.86 3.32 0.93
CA ALA A 76 3.75 2.59 2.18
C ALA A 76 5.01 1.75 2.50
N GLU A 77 6.19 2.28 2.18
CA GLU A 77 7.47 1.60 2.40
C GLU A 77 7.70 1.26 3.88
N THR A 78 8.08 0.01 4.15
CA THR A 78 8.33 -0.45 5.52
C THR A 78 9.82 -0.71 5.74
N LYS A 79 10.30 -0.32 6.92
CA LYS A 79 11.62 -0.70 7.45
C LYS A 79 11.40 -1.37 8.81
N PRO A 80 11.20 -2.70 8.84
CA PRO A 80 10.83 -3.40 10.08
C PRO A 80 11.84 -3.22 11.22
N ASP A 81 13.11 -3.01 10.88
CA ASP A 81 14.22 -2.87 11.82
C ASP A 81 14.42 -1.43 12.36
N ASP A 82 13.66 -0.46 11.85
CA ASP A 82 13.75 0.95 12.26
C ASP A 82 12.41 1.43 12.83
N TYR A 83 12.30 1.39 14.16
CA TYR A 83 11.09 1.83 14.89
C TYR A 83 10.80 3.34 14.73
N GLY A 84 11.79 4.15 14.39
CA GLY A 84 11.62 5.58 14.14
C GLY A 84 11.14 5.89 12.72
N TRP A 85 11.24 4.92 11.81
CA TRP A 85 10.92 5.11 10.40
C TRP A 85 9.44 5.41 10.18
N LYS A 86 9.20 6.44 9.37
CA LYS A 86 7.89 6.80 8.84
C LYS A 86 7.98 6.75 7.32
N SER A 87 7.09 5.98 6.72
CA SER A 87 6.95 5.94 5.26
C SER A 87 6.42 7.28 4.74
N PRO A 88 6.62 7.59 3.44
CA PRO A 88 5.93 8.72 2.82
C PRO A 88 4.41 8.69 3.04
N LEU A 89 3.79 7.50 3.08
CA LEU A 89 2.38 7.36 3.40
C LEU A 89 2.07 7.73 4.87
N ASP A 90 2.91 7.32 5.82
CA ASP A 90 2.76 7.71 7.24
C ASP A 90 2.81 9.23 7.41
N LEU A 91 3.72 9.90 6.69
CA LEU A 91 3.86 11.36 6.73
C LEU A 91 2.65 12.07 6.12
N LEU A 92 2.08 11.50 5.04
CA LEU A 92 0.87 12.02 4.41
C LEU A 92 -0.33 11.98 5.37
N PHE A 93 -0.58 10.84 6.02
CA PHE A 93 -1.67 10.76 6.99
C PHE A 93 -1.38 11.55 8.27
N MET A 94 -0.10 11.68 8.68
CA MET A 94 0.28 12.60 9.75
C MET A 94 -0.06 14.06 9.42
N GLU A 95 0.06 14.46 8.15
CA GLU A 95 -0.34 15.80 7.70
C GLU A 95 -1.85 16.03 7.84
N LEU A 96 -2.67 15.03 7.52
CA LEU A 96 -4.12 15.07 7.74
C LEU A 96 -4.47 15.14 9.22
N GLU A 97 -3.79 14.36 10.05
CA GLU A 97 -4.00 14.29 11.50
C GLU A 97 -3.60 15.59 12.21
N THR A 98 -2.49 16.20 11.81
CA THR A 98 -1.87 17.32 12.53
C THR A 98 -2.08 18.68 11.88
N GLY A 99 -2.55 18.71 10.64
CA GLY A 99 -2.63 19.92 9.84
C GLY A 99 -1.28 20.49 9.45
N LYS A 100 -0.19 19.74 9.62
CA LYS A 100 1.20 20.20 9.41
C LYS A 100 1.97 19.21 8.56
N ARG A 101 2.82 19.73 7.69
CA ARG A 101 3.77 18.95 6.90
C ARG A 101 5.20 19.32 7.21
N TYR A 102 6.11 18.38 7.01
CA TYR A 102 7.54 18.67 7.05
C TYR A 102 7.97 19.33 5.74
N ALA A 103 8.77 20.39 5.86
CA ALA A 103 9.42 21.05 4.76
C ALA A 103 10.91 21.25 5.09
N ALA A 104 11.73 21.30 4.04
CA ALA A 104 13.15 21.64 4.18
C ALA A 104 13.28 23.06 4.74
N ARG A 105 14.23 23.23 5.68
CA ARG A 105 14.58 24.52 6.24
C ARG A 105 15.24 25.41 5.18
N PRO A 106 14.71 26.61 4.90
CA PRO A 106 15.27 27.49 3.88
C PRO A 106 16.64 28.07 4.27
N ASP A 107 17.01 28.02 5.56
CA ASP A 107 18.24 28.57 6.12
C ASP A 107 19.41 27.56 6.16
N ARG A 108 19.23 26.35 5.62
CA ARG A 108 20.29 25.33 5.55
C ARG A 108 20.45 24.83 4.12
N GLU A 109 21.67 24.90 3.59
CA GLU A 109 22.02 24.27 2.31
C GLU A 109 21.79 22.75 2.41
N GLU A 110 21.05 22.18 1.46
CA GLU A 110 20.91 20.73 1.35
C GLU A 110 22.30 20.10 1.17
N PRO A 111 22.62 18.98 1.85
CA PRO A 111 23.83 18.24 1.53
C PRO A 111 23.77 17.83 0.04
N ILE A 112 24.75 18.28 -0.74
CA ILE A 112 24.86 17.97 -2.16
C ILE A 112 25.06 16.45 -2.30
N GLY A 113 23.99 15.72 -2.66
CA GLY A 113 24.06 14.27 -2.80
C GLY A 113 22.73 13.59 -3.08
N LEU A 114 22.32 13.61 -4.35
CA LEU A 114 21.48 12.62 -5.06
C LEU A 114 20.20 12.09 -4.37
N SER A 115 19.09 12.34 -5.08
CA SER A 115 17.75 11.72 -4.98
C SER A 115 16.76 12.32 -4.00
N ARG A 116 15.64 12.78 -4.58
CA ARG A 116 14.34 12.89 -3.90
C ARG A 116 14.13 11.64 -3.05
N ASN A 117 13.71 11.81 -1.79
CA ASN A 117 13.07 10.81 -0.90
C ASN A 117 13.88 10.20 0.26
N LEU A 118 14.98 10.77 0.74
CA LEU A 118 15.55 10.37 2.03
C LEU A 118 15.67 11.57 2.96
N LEU A 119 14.74 11.67 3.91
CA LEU A 119 14.87 12.60 5.03
C LEU A 119 16.16 12.24 5.78
N PRO A 120 17.08 13.18 6.02
CA PRO A 120 18.27 12.91 6.81
C PRO A 120 17.86 12.47 8.22
N ALA A 121 18.65 11.58 8.82
CA ALA A 121 18.39 10.98 10.14
C ALA A 121 18.33 12.00 11.31
N ASP A 122 18.61 13.28 11.03
CA ASP A 122 18.53 14.37 11.99
C ASP A 122 17.42 15.35 11.55
N ASP A 123 16.35 15.42 12.36
CA ASP A 123 15.21 16.33 12.20
C ASP A 123 15.62 17.82 12.14
N SER A 124 16.88 18.14 12.41
CA SER A 124 17.43 19.51 12.42
C SER A 124 17.34 20.26 11.08
N TYR A 125 17.11 19.56 9.96
CA TYR A 125 16.90 20.16 8.62
C TYR A 125 15.43 20.38 8.26
N LEU A 126 14.50 19.94 9.10
CA LEU A 126 13.08 20.02 8.81
C LEU A 126 12.40 21.07 9.69
N VAL A 127 11.36 21.67 9.14
CA VAL A 127 10.43 22.54 9.85
C VAL A 127 9.00 22.08 9.56
N GLN A 128 8.15 22.08 10.58
CA GLN A 128 6.72 21.85 10.39
C GLN A 128 6.06 23.15 9.95
N ILE A 129 5.41 23.11 8.80
CA ILE A 129 4.63 24.22 8.25
C ILE A 129 3.17 23.81 8.10
N PRO A 130 2.23 24.77 8.08
CA PRO A 130 0.83 24.48 7.81
C PRO A 130 0.65 23.69 6.51
N SER A 131 -0.21 22.67 6.55
CA SER A 131 -0.59 21.88 5.40
C SER A 131 -1.34 22.75 4.38
N PRO A 132 -1.03 22.63 3.07
CA PRO A 132 -1.83 23.25 2.01
C PRO A 132 -3.06 22.41 1.64
N LEU A 133 -3.27 21.24 2.27
CA LEU A 133 -4.36 20.34 1.89
C LEU A 133 -5.72 20.97 2.16
N LYS A 134 -6.62 20.72 1.22
CA LYS A 134 -8.02 21.13 1.29
C LYS A 134 -8.87 19.99 0.77
N ARG A 135 -9.77 19.51 1.61
CA ARG A 135 -10.76 18.49 1.26
C ARG A 135 -11.81 19.08 0.33
N ARG A 136 -12.48 18.21 -0.44
CA ARG A 136 -13.56 18.52 -1.38
C ARG A 136 -14.69 19.36 -0.77
N ASP A 137 -15.06 19.11 0.48
CA ASP A 137 -16.08 19.86 1.23
C ASP A 137 -15.60 21.23 1.74
N GLY A 138 -14.33 21.58 1.51
CA GLY A 138 -13.71 22.81 1.95
C GLY A 138 -12.95 22.70 3.28
N TYR A 139 -13.00 21.55 3.96
CA TYR A 139 -12.24 21.33 5.18
C TYR A 139 -10.74 21.45 4.95
N LYS A 140 -10.03 22.15 5.84
CA LYS A 140 -8.58 22.33 5.79
C LYS A 140 -7.97 21.81 7.09
N PRO A 141 -7.13 20.76 7.03
CA PRO A 141 -6.44 20.24 8.21
C PRO A 141 -5.67 21.32 8.99
N SER A 142 -5.06 22.28 8.30
CA SER A 142 -4.26 23.35 8.92
C SER A 142 -5.06 24.37 9.73
N GLU A 143 -6.37 24.49 9.49
CA GLU A 143 -7.25 25.45 10.19
C GLU A 143 -7.96 24.81 11.39
N CYS A 144 -7.72 23.52 11.65
CA CYS A 144 -8.27 22.84 12.81
C CYS A 144 -7.37 23.06 14.03
N GLU A 145 -7.87 23.74 15.06
CA GLU A 145 -7.18 23.86 16.35
C GLU A 145 -7.06 22.52 17.09
N TYR A 146 -7.92 21.55 16.75
CA TYR A 146 -8.01 20.24 17.40
C TYR A 146 -8.01 19.12 16.38
N PHE A 147 -7.53 17.94 16.79
CA PHE A 147 -7.65 16.72 16.00
C PHE A 147 -9.13 16.52 15.63
N PRO A 148 -9.49 16.49 14.33
CA PRO A 148 -10.87 16.23 13.94
C PRO A 148 -11.27 14.89 14.54
N SER A 149 -12.39 14.84 15.27
CA SER A 149 -12.90 13.55 15.76
C SER A 149 -12.92 12.57 14.58
N PRO A 150 -12.47 11.32 14.75
CA PRO A 150 -12.56 10.30 13.69
C PRO A 150 -13.97 10.18 13.11
N ASP A 151 -15.01 10.55 13.87
CA ASP A 151 -16.39 10.56 13.39
C ASP A 151 -16.68 11.65 12.35
N LYS A 152 -15.82 12.66 12.22
CA LYS A 152 -15.94 13.81 11.29
C LYS A 152 -15.01 13.71 10.08
N ASP A 153 -14.08 12.76 10.06
CA ASP A 153 -13.18 12.53 8.94
C ASP A 153 -13.13 11.03 8.63
N PHE A 154 -13.84 10.62 7.57
CA PHE A 154 -13.93 9.23 7.16
C PHE A 154 -12.55 8.65 6.80
N THR A 155 -11.71 9.43 6.12
CA THR A 155 -10.35 9.06 5.74
C THR A 155 -9.51 8.70 6.97
N LEU A 156 -9.48 9.57 7.98
CA LEU A 156 -8.78 9.32 9.24
C LEU A 156 -9.41 8.20 10.07
N ARG A 157 -10.74 8.07 10.07
CA ARG A 157 -11.44 6.97 10.76
C ARG A 157 -10.98 5.60 10.29
N CYS A 158 -10.76 5.46 8.99
CA CYS A 158 -10.27 4.24 8.37
C CYS A 158 -8.77 4.04 8.62
N TRP A 159 -7.98 5.12 8.61
CA TRP A 159 -6.53 5.05 8.82
C TRP A 159 -6.11 4.69 10.25
N LEU A 160 -6.75 5.26 11.27
CA LEU A 160 -6.27 5.14 12.66
C LEU A 160 -6.11 3.69 13.18
N PRO A 161 -7.02 2.74 12.90
CA PRO A 161 -6.81 1.34 13.24
C PRO A 161 -5.60 0.73 12.53
N VAL A 162 -5.33 1.13 11.29
CA VAL A 162 -4.21 0.63 10.47
C VAL A 162 -2.88 1.12 11.01
N LYS A 163 -2.82 2.39 11.44
CA LYS A 163 -1.63 2.99 12.06
C LYS A 163 -1.16 2.25 13.32
N SER A 164 -2.07 1.56 14.02
CA SER A 164 -1.76 0.82 15.24
C SER A 164 -1.17 -0.58 15.01
N LEU A 165 -1.08 -1.04 13.76
CA LEU A 165 -0.52 -2.34 13.42
C LEU A 165 0.99 -2.41 13.64
N SER A 166 1.50 -3.63 13.81
CA SER A 166 2.94 -3.87 13.71
C SER A 166 3.42 -3.56 12.29
N ARG A 167 4.70 -3.15 12.12
CA ARG A 167 5.26 -2.89 10.78
C ARG A 167 5.28 -4.13 9.89
N VAL A 168 5.35 -5.33 10.48
CA VAL A 168 5.23 -6.59 9.76
C VAL A 168 3.81 -6.78 9.23
N ASP A 169 2.80 -6.63 10.08
CA ASP A 169 1.40 -6.77 9.66
C ASP A 169 1.00 -5.70 8.63
N PHE A 170 1.48 -4.47 8.82
CA PHE A 170 1.29 -3.37 7.87
C PHE A 170 1.91 -3.69 6.50
N ALA A 171 3.14 -4.22 6.47
CA ALA A 171 3.79 -4.64 5.23
C ALA A 171 3.01 -5.75 4.52
N LEU A 172 2.46 -6.72 5.28
CA LEU A 172 1.65 -7.80 4.72
C LEU A 172 0.38 -7.28 4.03
N ILE A 173 -0.37 -6.40 4.69
CA ILE A 173 -1.60 -5.84 4.08
C ILE A 173 -1.31 -4.92 2.90
N VAL A 174 -0.19 -4.17 2.91
CA VAL A 174 0.23 -3.35 1.77
C VAL A 174 0.59 -4.25 0.58
N SER A 175 1.32 -5.33 0.83
CA SER A 175 1.68 -6.31 -0.20
C SER A 175 0.44 -6.95 -0.82
N ASP A 176 -0.51 -7.40 -0.01
CA ASP A 176 -1.74 -8.03 -0.50
C ASP A 176 -2.57 -7.06 -1.35
N LEU A 177 -2.80 -5.84 -0.84
CA LEU A 177 -3.50 -4.81 -1.60
C LEU A 177 -2.81 -4.47 -2.91
N THR A 178 -1.48 -4.38 -2.93
CA THR A 178 -0.73 -4.12 -4.16
C THR A 178 -0.97 -5.21 -5.20
N CYS A 179 -0.89 -6.49 -4.80
CA CYS A 179 -1.16 -7.62 -5.68
C CYS A 179 -2.62 -7.60 -6.18
N ARG A 180 -3.59 -7.39 -5.30
CA ARG A 180 -5.01 -7.27 -5.66
C ARG A 180 -5.27 -6.13 -6.63
N THR A 181 -4.64 -4.97 -6.42
CA THR A 181 -4.83 -3.79 -7.28
C THR A 181 -4.23 -4.02 -8.66
N LEU A 182 -3.07 -4.68 -8.75
CA LEU A 182 -2.49 -5.07 -10.04
C LEU A 182 -3.38 -6.07 -10.78
N ASP A 183 -3.87 -7.10 -10.11
CA ASP A 183 -4.74 -8.09 -10.74
C ASP A 183 -6.09 -7.51 -11.16
N PHE A 184 -6.64 -6.60 -10.36
CA PHE A 184 -7.84 -5.84 -10.73
C PHE A 184 -7.59 -4.99 -11.98
N LYS A 185 -6.47 -4.27 -12.03
CA LYS A 185 -6.11 -3.40 -13.16
C LYS A 185 -5.86 -4.20 -14.45
N TYR A 186 -5.20 -5.35 -14.34
CA TYR A 186 -4.76 -6.16 -15.50
C TYR A 186 -5.62 -7.40 -15.73
N ARG A 187 -6.83 -7.45 -15.14
CA ARG A 187 -7.76 -8.58 -15.21
C ARG A 187 -8.01 -9.06 -16.64
N ASP A 188 -8.12 -8.14 -17.59
CA ASP A 188 -8.35 -8.44 -19.01
C ASP A 188 -7.06 -8.78 -19.79
N VAL A 189 -5.88 -8.41 -19.29
CA VAL A 189 -4.58 -8.75 -19.91
C VAL A 189 -4.17 -10.18 -19.56
N SER A 190 -4.50 -10.66 -18.37
CA SER A 190 -4.28 -12.07 -17.96
C SER A 190 -5.11 -13.08 -18.77
N VAL A 191 -6.18 -12.65 -19.44
CA VAL A 191 -6.94 -13.51 -20.38
C VAL A 191 -6.23 -13.61 -21.74
N ALA A 192 -5.34 -12.66 -22.07
CA ALA A 192 -4.65 -12.59 -23.37
C ALA A 192 -3.29 -13.32 -23.40
N HIS A 193 -2.72 -13.68 -22.24
CA HIS A 193 -1.60 -14.62 -22.20
C HIS A 193 -2.16 -16.03 -21.98
N PRO A 194 -2.12 -16.93 -23.00
CA PRO A 194 -2.46 -18.32 -22.76
C PRO A 194 -1.51 -18.85 -21.70
N LEU A 195 -2.11 -19.23 -20.57
CA LEU A 195 -1.48 -20.07 -19.56
C LEU A 195 -0.61 -21.10 -20.26
N ILE A 196 0.70 -21.08 -19.97
CA ILE A 196 1.66 -22.18 -20.09
C ILE A 196 0.99 -23.40 -20.72
N THR A 197 1.13 -23.56 -22.04
CA THR A 197 0.60 -24.72 -22.73
C THR A 197 1.26 -25.96 -22.12
N ASP A 198 0.63 -27.13 -22.22
CA ASP A 198 1.19 -28.36 -21.64
C ASP A 198 2.61 -28.69 -22.17
N GLU A 199 3.07 -28.05 -23.26
CA GLU A 199 4.46 -28.08 -23.73
C GLU A 199 5.45 -27.44 -22.74
N ASP A 200 5.11 -26.33 -22.08
CA ASP A 200 6.01 -25.65 -21.13
C ASP A 200 6.18 -26.47 -19.83
N LYS A 201 5.15 -27.19 -19.39
CA LYS A 201 5.24 -28.20 -18.31
C LYS A 201 6.14 -29.38 -18.69
N SER A 202 6.25 -29.69 -19.99
CA SER A 202 7.12 -30.73 -20.52
C SER A 202 8.60 -30.34 -20.48
N ILE A 203 8.88 -29.04 -20.69
CA ILE A 203 10.23 -28.47 -20.64
C ILE A 203 10.73 -28.41 -19.19
N ALA A 204 9.87 -28.05 -18.23
CA ALA A 204 10.20 -28.08 -16.80
C ALA A 204 10.52 -29.50 -16.28
N LYS A 205 9.90 -30.55 -16.85
CA LYS A 205 10.20 -31.95 -16.52
C LYS A 205 11.51 -32.48 -17.13
N ARG A 206 12.11 -31.78 -18.10
CA ARG A 206 13.40 -32.18 -18.70
C ARG A 206 14.62 -31.69 -17.92
N HIS A 207 14.47 -30.70 -17.06
CA HIS A 207 15.53 -30.30 -16.13
C HIS A 207 15.45 -31.16 -14.87
N LYS A 208 16.23 -32.25 -14.83
CA LYS A 208 16.52 -32.92 -13.57
C LYS A 208 17.14 -31.89 -12.61
N PRO A 209 16.70 -31.79 -11.35
CA PRO A 209 17.41 -30.99 -10.36
C PRO A 209 18.85 -31.53 -10.27
N PHE A 210 19.81 -30.62 -10.28
CA PHE A 210 21.22 -30.93 -10.00
C PHE A 210 21.27 -31.64 -8.65
N GLY A 211 21.43 -32.96 -8.68
CA GLY A 211 21.48 -33.78 -7.49
C GLY A 211 22.74 -33.46 -6.70
N PHE A 212 22.58 -32.92 -5.49
CA PHE A 212 23.62 -32.98 -4.47
C PHE A 212 23.92 -34.46 -4.17
N ARG A 213 25.02 -34.98 -4.73
CA ARG A 213 25.58 -36.27 -4.30
C ARG A 213 26.01 -36.14 -2.84
N ARG A 214 25.29 -36.82 -1.94
CA ARG A 214 25.86 -37.23 -0.64
C ARG A 214 26.92 -38.29 -0.92
N ASP A 215 28.20 -37.93 -0.77
CA ASP A 215 29.29 -38.89 -0.77
C ASP A 215 29.21 -39.77 0.49
N LYS A 216 28.66 -40.98 0.34
CA LYS A 216 28.92 -42.08 1.26
C LYS A 216 30.25 -42.72 0.85
N ARG A 217 31.36 -42.32 1.49
CA ARG A 217 32.59 -43.14 1.42
C ARG A 217 32.41 -44.38 2.28
N GLN A 218 32.57 -45.51 1.59
CA GLN A 218 32.44 -46.87 2.06
C GLN A 218 33.47 -47.21 3.13
N LYS A 219 33.03 -48.02 4.09
CA LYS A 219 33.87 -48.91 4.88
C LYS A 219 34.61 -49.89 3.96
N GLY A 220 35.86 -50.19 4.31
CA GLY A 220 36.44 -51.50 4.09
C GLY A 220 37.94 -51.48 3.81
N GLN A 221 38.75 -51.95 4.75
CA GLN A 221 39.61 -53.11 4.51
C GLN A 221 40.20 -53.69 5.81
N SER A 222 40.26 -55.02 5.80
CA SER A 222 40.72 -55.99 6.80
C SER A 222 42.07 -55.71 7.45
N LEU A 223 42.22 -56.24 8.67
CA LEU A 223 43.16 -57.34 8.90
C LEU A 223 42.37 -58.60 9.30
#